data_AF-A0A353C3G8-F1
#
_entry.id   AF-A0A353C3G8-F1
#
_cell.length_a   1.000
_cell.length_b   1.000
_cell.length_c   1.000
_cell.angle_alpha   90.00
_cell.angle_beta   90.00
_cell.angle_gamma   90.00
#
_symmetry.space_group_name_H-M   'P 1'
#
loop_
_entity.id
_entity.type
_entity.pdbx_description
1 polymer ?
#
loop_
_entity_poly.entity_id
_entity_poly.type
_entity_poly.pdbx_seq_one_letter_code
_entity_poly.pdbx_strand_id
1 'polypeptide(L)'
;MSILSKIQKINVMREKGAGTLDLLRLIASMVECDLYLTDSTGNIIGSNIEEKQFLTDEFKERIIELGNTLTNISLYGGFLKDSQSANVKLTLIPLRNSNIIRGHLVLVKAREQQFSEQDLILAEILALIITGNGLEEKADRVTEHRTRQPVNFETALGSLTFSEIKTVHGIVVELNGMSGVLVIGKFATKIGVSRLVIMNAIRKLENAEVLYSRSIGTKGTYIEIKNPDILKRVKGNGFISSIIQ
;
A
#
# COMPACT_ATOMS: atom_id res chain seq x y z
N MET A 1 -14.89 -15.03 -27.67
CA MET A 1 -15.47 -13.70 -27.35
C MET A 1 -14.52 -12.62 -27.85
N SER A 2 -15.03 -11.48 -28.34
CA SER A 2 -14.18 -10.34 -28.66
C SER A 2 -13.65 -9.67 -27.38
N ILE A 3 -12.56 -8.91 -27.51
CA ILE A 3 -12.00 -8.13 -26.40
C ILE A 3 -13.04 -7.15 -25.82
N LEU A 4 -13.84 -6.52 -26.68
CA LEU A 4 -14.89 -5.60 -26.27
C LEU A 4 -15.94 -6.26 -25.38
N SER A 5 -16.41 -7.46 -25.76
CA SER A 5 -17.37 -8.21 -24.94
C SER A 5 -16.79 -8.63 -23.59
N LYS A 6 -15.48 -8.94 -23.52
CA LYS A 6 -14.79 -9.21 -22.25
C LYS A 6 -14.75 -7.96 -21.36
N ILE A 7 -14.40 -6.80 -21.91
CA ILE A 7 -14.37 -5.51 -21.20
C ILE A 7 -15.77 -5.11 -20.69
N GLN A 8 -16.81 -5.27 -21.51
CA GLN A 8 -18.19 -5.00 -21.09
C GLN A 8 -18.59 -5.87 -19.89
N LYS A 9 -18.20 -7.15 -19.88
CA LYS A 9 -18.47 -8.06 -18.75
C LYS A 9 -17.75 -7.62 -17.47
N ILE A 10 -16.52 -7.11 -17.58
CA ILE A 10 -15.78 -6.52 -16.45
C ILE A 10 -16.53 -5.31 -15.87
N ASN A 11 -17.00 -4.40 -16.73
CA ASN A 11 -17.75 -3.22 -16.28
C ASN A 11 -19.05 -3.60 -15.57
N VAL A 12 -19.82 -4.55 -16.12
CA VAL A 12 -21.06 -5.03 -15.48
C VAL A 12 -20.79 -5.64 -14.10
N MET A 13 -19.69 -6.39 -13.94
CA MET A 13 -19.30 -6.93 -12.62
C MET A 13 -18.94 -5.80 -11.65
N ARG A 14 -18.16 -4.82 -12.09
CA ARG A 14 -17.79 -3.67 -11.26
C ARG A 14 -19.00 -2.85 -10.81
N GLU A 15 -19.96 -2.61 -11.71
CA GLU A 15 -21.22 -1.89 -11.40
C GLU A 15 -22.07 -2.62 -10.35
N LYS A 16 -21.98 -3.96 -10.30
CA LYS A 16 -22.61 -4.77 -9.25
C LYS A 16 -21.88 -4.75 -7.91
N GLY A 17 -20.78 -3.99 -7.80
CA GLY A 17 -19.98 -3.93 -6.58
C GLY A 17 -19.13 -5.18 -6.36
N ALA A 18 -18.75 -5.89 -7.43
CA ALA A 18 -17.84 -7.03 -7.33
C ALA A 18 -16.50 -6.59 -6.71
N GLY A 19 -16.03 -7.36 -5.74
CA GLY A 19 -14.78 -7.07 -5.05
C GLY A 19 -13.56 -7.45 -5.88
N THR A 20 -12.38 -7.11 -5.37
CA THR A 20 -11.10 -7.44 -6.03
C THR A 20 -10.97 -8.93 -6.36
N LEU A 21 -11.30 -9.84 -5.43
CA LEU A 21 -11.23 -11.29 -5.66
C LEU A 21 -12.16 -11.78 -6.78
N ASP A 22 -13.35 -11.20 -6.90
CA ASP A 22 -14.30 -11.56 -7.96
C ASP A 22 -13.75 -11.16 -9.33
N LEU A 23 -13.10 -9.99 -9.41
CA LEU A 23 -12.43 -9.51 -10.61
C LEU A 23 -11.21 -10.36 -10.96
N LEU A 24 -10.42 -10.79 -9.97
CA LEU A 24 -9.31 -11.73 -10.19
C LEU A 24 -9.81 -13.03 -10.83
N ARG A 25 -10.85 -13.65 -10.25
CA ARG A 25 -11.44 -14.89 -10.75
C ARG A 25 -12.03 -14.73 -12.15
N LEU A 26 -12.71 -13.62 -12.40
CA LEU A 26 -13.27 -13.30 -13.71
C LEU A 26 -12.17 -13.23 -14.78
N ILE A 27 -11.12 -12.45 -14.53
CA ILE A 27 -10.03 -12.26 -15.48
C ILE A 27 -9.26 -13.57 -15.67
N ALA A 28 -8.94 -14.28 -14.58
CA ALA A 28 -8.30 -15.58 -14.62
C ALA A 28 -9.07 -16.56 -15.53
N SER A 29 -10.41 -16.58 -15.44
CA SER A 29 -11.25 -17.41 -16.33
C SER A 29 -11.25 -16.96 -17.79
N MET A 30 -11.11 -15.65 -18.06
CA MET A 30 -11.09 -15.09 -19.42
C MET A 30 -9.75 -15.26 -20.14
N VAL A 31 -8.67 -15.33 -19.36
CA VAL A 31 -7.27 -15.42 -19.81
C VAL A 31 -6.77 -16.86 -19.72
N GLU A 32 -7.43 -17.72 -18.94
CA GLU A 32 -7.03 -19.09 -18.64
C GLU A 32 -5.65 -19.14 -17.98
N CYS A 33 -5.50 -18.44 -16.86
CA CYS A 33 -4.26 -18.36 -16.10
C CYS A 33 -4.48 -18.34 -14.60
N ASP A 34 -3.42 -18.64 -13.85
CA ASP A 34 -3.36 -18.33 -12.43
C ASP A 34 -2.97 -16.86 -12.26
N LEU A 35 -3.56 -16.23 -11.26
CA LEU A 35 -3.44 -14.80 -11.04
C LEU A 35 -3.34 -14.52 -9.54
N TYR A 36 -2.22 -13.95 -9.15
CA TYR A 36 -1.93 -13.57 -7.77
C TYR A 36 -1.81 -12.06 -7.67
N LEU A 37 -2.35 -11.53 -6.59
CA LEU A 37 -2.23 -10.14 -6.18
C LEU A 37 -1.28 -10.09 -5.00
N THR A 38 -0.26 -9.25 -5.09
CA THR A 38 0.71 -9.04 -4.02
C THR A 38 0.62 -7.64 -3.44
N ASP A 39 1.05 -7.47 -2.19
CA ASP A 39 1.31 -6.17 -1.57
C ASP A 39 2.74 -5.67 -1.87
N SER A 40 3.09 -4.49 -1.36
CA SER A 40 4.42 -3.88 -1.53
C SER A 40 5.56 -4.66 -0.88
N THR A 41 5.26 -5.68 -0.06
CA THR A 41 6.24 -6.55 0.58
C THR A 41 6.39 -7.90 -0.16
N GLY A 42 5.69 -8.07 -1.28
CA GLY A 42 5.70 -9.32 -2.05
C GLY A 42 4.89 -10.44 -1.41
N ASN A 43 4.01 -10.15 -0.45
CA ASN A 43 3.10 -11.16 0.10
C ASN A 43 1.84 -11.26 -0.75
N ILE A 44 1.37 -12.48 -1.00
CA ILE A 44 0.11 -12.71 -1.72
C ILE A 44 -1.06 -12.31 -0.81
N ILE A 45 -1.85 -11.35 -1.27
CA ILE A 45 -3.04 -10.84 -0.58
C ILE A 45 -4.35 -11.25 -1.27
N GLY A 46 -4.27 -11.77 -2.50
CA GLY A 46 -5.42 -12.31 -3.22
C GLY A 46 -4.99 -13.25 -4.35
N SER A 47 -5.83 -14.22 -4.68
CA SER A 47 -5.63 -15.12 -5.80
C SER A 47 -6.97 -15.63 -6.33
N ASN A 48 -7.00 -16.08 -7.59
CA ASN A 48 -8.11 -16.90 -8.09
C ASN A 48 -8.05 -18.34 -7.59
N ILE A 49 -6.91 -18.78 -7.06
CA ILE A 49 -6.71 -20.12 -6.50
C ILE A 49 -7.14 -20.14 -5.03
N GLU A 50 -7.90 -21.15 -4.63
CA GLU A 50 -8.42 -21.30 -3.27
C GLU A 50 -7.36 -21.74 -2.25
N GLU A 51 -6.32 -22.44 -2.73
CA GLU A 51 -5.20 -22.88 -1.89
C GLU A 51 -4.30 -21.71 -1.49
N LYS A 52 -3.91 -21.69 -0.21
CA LYS A 52 -2.99 -20.69 0.31
C LYS A 52 -1.59 -20.97 -0.21
N GLN A 53 -1.07 -20.04 -1.00
CA GLN A 53 0.25 -20.13 -1.60
C GLN A 53 1.18 -19.04 -1.11
N PHE A 54 2.48 -19.29 -1.19
CA PHE A 54 3.52 -18.36 -0.79
C PHE A 54 4.60 -18.28 -1.86
N LEU A 55 4.97 -17.05 -2.21
CA LEU A 55 6.13 -16.80 -3.07
C LEU A 55 7.43 -17.19 -2.34
N THR A 56 8.41 -17.69 -3.09
CA THR A 56 9.78 -17.89 -2.59
C THR A 56 10.39 -16.54 -2.21
N ASP A 57 11.28 -16.52 -1.22
CA ASP A 57 11.86 -15.26 -0.74
C ASP A 57 12.70 -14.59 -1.85
N GLU A 58 13.41 -15.39 -2.67
CA GLU A 58 14.10 -14.89 -3.86
C GLU A 58 13.16 -14.21 -4.86
N PHE A 59 11.97 -14.78 -5.10
CA PHE A 59 11.00 -14.19 -6.02
C PHE A 59 10.38 -12.91 -5.44
N LYS A 60 10.16 -12.84 -4.13
CA LYS A 60 9.69 -11.63 -3.45
C LYS A 60 10.69 -10.48 -3.58
N GLU A 61 11.97 -10.73 -3.34
CA GLU A 61 12.99 -9.68 -3.48
C GLU A 61 13.02 -9.13 -4.91
N ARG A 62 12.96 -10.01 -5.91
CA ARG A 62 12.92 -9.61 -7.32
C ARG A 62 11.66 -8.82 -7.69
N ILE A 63 10.48 -9.25 -7.23
CA ILE A 63 9.24 -8.60 -7.63
C ILE A 63 9.14 -7.18 -7.07
N ILE A 64 9.62 -6.96 -5.84
CA ILE A 64 9.60 -5.64 -5.18
C ILE A 64 10.37 -4.59 -5.99
N GLU A 65 11.48 -4.98 -6.63
CA GLU A 65 12.30 -4.10 -7.46
C GLU A 65 11.70 -3.82 -8.84
N LEU A 66 10.65 -4.54 -9.26
CA LEU A 66 10.08 -4.40 -10.59
C LEU A 66 9.35 -3.07 -10.75
N GLY A 67 10.03 -2.16 -11.43
CA GLY A 67 9.48 -0.90 -11.87
C GLY A 67 8.37 -1.08 -12.89
N ASN A 68 8.59 -1.85 -13.96
CA ASN A 68 7.74 -1.87 -15.16
C ASN A 68 7.08 -3.23 -15.40
N THR A 69 6.04 -3.23 -16.25
CA THR A 69 5.41 -4.47 -16.71
C THR A 69 6.42 -5.34 -17.47
N LEU A 70 6.51 -6.60 -17.08
CA LEU A 70 7.27 -7.63 -17.80
C LEU A 70 6.30 -8.70 -18.28
N THR A 71 6.42 -9.12 -19.54
CA THR A 71 5.48 -10.05 -20.16
C THR A 71 6.18 -11.31 -20.65
N ASN A 72 5.48 -12.44 -20.58
CA ASN A 72 5.91 -13.72 -21.18
C ASN A 72 7.33 -14.20 -20.77
N ILE A 73 7.76 -13.90 -19.55
CA ILE A 73 9.01 -14.40 -18.98
C ILE A 73 8.90 -15.91 -18.82
N SER A 74 9.84 -16.67 -19.35
CA SER A 74 9.95 -18.11 -19.02
C SER A 74 10.54 -18.26 -17.64
N LEU A 75 9.88 -19.03 -16.78
CA LEU A 75 10.39 -19.41 -15.48
C LEU A 75 10.64 -20.92 -15.45
N TYR A 76 11.92 -21.28 -15.29
CA TYR A 76 12.37 -22.67 -15.22
C TYR A 76 12.55 -23.18 -13.78
N GLY A 77 12.62 -22.26 -12.80
CA GLY A 77 12.61 -22.56 -11.36
C GLY A 77 11.26 -22.28 -10.70
N GLY A 78 11.03 -22.76 -9.49
CA GLY A 78 9.77 -22.52 -8.76
C GLY A 78 9.69 -21.08 -8.22
N PHE A 79 8.56 -20.41 -8.42
CA PHE A 79 8.26 -19.13 -7.76
C PHE A 79 7.42 -19.30 -6.49
N LEU A 80 6.84 -20.49 -6.28
CA LEU A 80 6.08 -20.86 -5.09
C LEU A 80 6.91 -21.76 -4.18
N LYS A 81 6.80 -21.60 -2.85
CA LYS A 81 7.57 -22.37 -1.86
C LYS A 81 7.28 -23.88 -1.92
N ASP A 82 6.04 -24.27 -2.19
CA ASP A 82 5.58 -25.67 -2.05
C ASP A 82 5.17 -26.32 -3.39
N SER A 83 5.49 -25.71 -4.53
CA SER A 83 5.08 -26.24 -5.84
C SER A 83 6.25 -26.36 -6.82
N GLN A 84 6.27 -27.42 -7.63
CA GLN A 84 7.09 -27.48 -8.84
C GLN A 84 6.48 -26.58 -9.91
N SER A 85 6.53 -25.28 -9.70
CA SER A 85 6.08 -24.26 -10.65
C SER A 85 7.12 -24.02 -11.74
N ALA A 86 7.55 -25.11 -12.38
CA ALA A 86 8.49 -25.08 -13.51
C ALA A 86 7.73 -25.07 -14.85
N ASN A 87 8.38 -24.54 -15.88
CA ASN A 87 7.86 -24.48 -17.26
C ASN A 87 6.57 -23.65 -17.38
N VAL A 88 6.59 -22.47 -16.76
CA VAL A 88 5.48 -21.51 -16.81
C VAL A 88 5.89 -20.24 -17.54
N LYS A 89 4.91 -19.57 -18.15
CA LYS A 89 5.05 -18.18 -18.61
C LYS A 89 4.50 -17.24 -17.55
N LEU A 90 5.29 -16.21 -17.27
CA LEU A 90 5.04 -15.25 -16.22
C LEU A 90 4.88 -13.86 -16.81
N THR A 91 3.83 -13.16 -16.37
CA THR A 91 3.63 -11.74 -16.63
C THR A 91 3.45 -11.02 -15.30
N LEU A 92 4.21 -9.94 -15.11
CA LEU A 92 4.29 -9.18 -13.87
C LEU A 92 3.88 -7.74 -14.16
N ILE A 93 2.83 -7.25 -13.52
CA ILE A 93 2.30 -5.89 -13.71
C ILE A 93 2.35 -5.14 -12.38
N PRO A 94 3.12 -4.04 -12.28
CA PRO A 94 3.21 -3.25 -11.05
C PRO A 94 1.92 -2.43 -10.83
N LEU A 95 1.41 -2.44 -9.60
CA LEU A 95 0.23 -1.69 -9.18
C LEU A 95 0.66 -0.32 -8.64
N ARG A 96 0.62 0.69 -9.50
CA ARG A 96 1.16 2.02 -9.23
C ARG A 96 0.08 3.03 -8.89
N ASN A 97 0.13 3.58 -7.67
CA ASN A 97 -0.68 4.73 -7.29
C ASN A 97 0.24 5.91 -6.93
N SER A 98 0.06 7.05 -7.59
CA SER A 98 0.81 8.29 -7.30
C SER A 98 2.33 8.11 -7.35
N ASN A 99 2.82 7.35 -8.35
CA ASN A 99 4.23 7.00 -8.54
C ASN A 99 4.85 6.09 -7.46
N ILE A 100 4.03 5.50 -6.59
CA ILE A 100 4.43 4.51 -5.60
C ILE A 100 3.88 3.15 -6.03
N ILE A 101 4.74 2.13 -6.05
CA ILE A 101 4.32 0.74 -6.28
C ILE A 101 3.76 0.20 -4.97
N ARG A 102 2.51 -0.24 -5.01
CA ARG A 102 1.80 -0.75 -3.84
C ARG A 102 1.71 -2.27 -3.83
N GLY A 103 2.24 -2.92 -4.86
CA GLY A 103 2.24 -4.36 -5.06
C GLY A 103 2.25 -4.69 -6.54
N HIS A 104 2.00 -5.95 -6.86
CA HIS A 104 2.08 -6.47 -8.22
C HIS A 104 0.99 -7.47 -8.51
N LEU A 105 0.52 -7.45 -9.75
CA LEU A 105 -0.27 -8.50 -10.35
C LEU A 105 0.68 -9.52 -10.99
N VAL A 106 0.53 -10.78 -10.59
CA VAL A 106 1.37 -11.89 -11.05
C VAL A 106 0.49 -12.86 -11.81
N LEU A 107 0.69 -12.96 -13.13
CA LEU A 107 -0.04 -13.88 -13.98
C LEU A 107 0.88 -15.04 -14.36
N VAL A 108 0.34 -16.26 -14.30
CA VAL A 108 1.08 -17.49 -14.56
C VAL A 108 0.27 -18.38 -15.48
N LYS A 109 0.84 -18.73 -16.63
CA LYS A 109 0.31 -19.73 -17.55
C LYS A 109 1.20 -20.96 -17.55
N ALA A 110 0.57 -22.13 -17.41
CA ALA A 110 1.27 -23.41 -17.48
C ALA A 110 1.77 -23.73 -18.89
N ARG A 111 2.65 -24.73 -18.99
CA ARG A 111 3.12 -25.33 -20.25
C ARG A 111 3.76 -24.31 -21.22
N GLU A 112 4.42 -23.31 -20.66
CA GLU A 112 5.03 -22.19 -21.39
C GLU A 112 4.11 -21.47 -22.40
N GLN A 113 2.80 -21.51 -22.23
CA GLN A 113 1.87 -20.84 -23.13
C GLN A 113 1.97 -19.31 -22.99
N GLN A 114 2.15 -18.61 -24.11
CA GLN A 114 2.25 -17.15 -24.12
C GLN A 114 0.90 -16.47 -23.86
N PHE A 115 0.94 -15.36 -23.14
CA PHE A 115 -0.13 -14.38 -23.07
C PHE A 115 -0.21 -13.62 -24.40
N SER A 116 -1.40 -13.61 -24.99
CA SER A 116 -1.69 -12.82 -26.17
C SER A 116 -1.81 -11.33 -25.82
N GLU A 117 -1.74 -10.45 -26.81
CA GLU A 117 -1.95 -9.01 -26.59
C GLU A 117 -3.31 -8.72 -25.94
N GLN A 118 -4.36 -9.46 -26.33
CA GLN A 118 -5.69 -9.33 -25.72
C GLN A 118 -5.69 -9.74 -24.25
N ASP A 119 -4.92 -10.75 -23.86
CA ASP A 119 -4.78 -11.17 -22.47
C ASP A 119 -4.07 -10.09 -21.64
N LEU A 120 -3.00 -9.52 -22.19
CA LEU A 120 -2.22 -8.47 -21.55
C LEU A 120 -3.05 -7.19 -21.37
N ILE A 121 -3.88 -6.83 -22.35
CA ILE A 121 -4.83 -5.70 -22.22
C ILE A 121 -5.79 -5.92 -21.05
N LEU A 122 -6.35 -7.12 -20.90
CA LEU A 122 -7.26 -7.42 -19.78
C LEU A 122 -6.53 -7.35 -18.43
N ALA A 123 -5.31 -7.86 -18.38
CA ALA A 123 -4.48 -7.84 -17.17
C ALA A 123 -4.12 -6.41 -16.73
N GLU A 124 -3.76 -5.53 -17.68
CA GLU A 124 -3.50 -4.10 -17.41
C GLU A 124 -4.77 -3.35 -16.98
N ILE A 125 -5.92 -3.65 -17.60
CA ILE A 125 -7.21 -3.09 -17.16
C ILE A 125 -7.52 -3.50 -15.73
N LEU A 126 -7.29 -4.77 -15.37
CA LEU A 126 -7.46 -5.24 -14.00
C LEU A 126 -6.53 -4.53 -13.03
N ALA A 127 -5.25 -4.42 -13.37
CA ALA A 127 -4.26 -3.70 -12.56
C ALA A 127 -4.69 -2.25 -12.29
N LEU A 128 -5.23 -1.56 -13.30
CA LEU A 128 -5.76 -0.21 -13.17
C LEU A 128 -6.98 -0.15 -12.24
N ILE A 129 -7.92 -1.10 -12.37
CA ILE A 129 -9.11 -1.16 -11.51
C ILE A 129 -8.72 -1.41 -10.06
N ILE A 130 -7.86 -2.39 -9.79
CA ILE A 130 -7.40 -2.72 -8.43
C ILE A 130 -6.66 -1.52 -7.80
N THR A 131 -5.81 -0.86 -8.59
CA THR A 131 -5.11 0.35 -8.14
C THR A 131 -6.08 1.48 -7.78
N GLY A 132 -7.16 1.64 -8.56
CA GLY A 132 -8.20 2.66 -8.34
C GLY A 132 -9.11 2.37 -7.16
N ASN A 133 -9.47 1.10 -6.94
CA ASN A 133 -10.26 0.67 -5.78
C ASN A 133 -9.47 0.77 -4.46
N GLY A 134 -8.14 0.87 -4.55
CA GLY A 134 -7.24 0.69 -3.43
C GLY A 134 -7.04 -0.79 -3.14
N LEU A 135 -5.81 -1.18 -2.82
CA LEU A 135 -5.48 -2.56 -2.43
C LEU A 135 -6.15 -3.01 -1.12
N GLU A 136 -6.86 -2.10 -0.45
CA GLU A 136 -7.59 -2.32 0.79
C GLU A 136 -9.11 -2.39 0.56
N GLU A 137 -9.57 -3.14 -0.43
CA GLU A 137 -10.94 -3.63 -0.45
C GLU A 137 -11.07 -4.88 0.44
N LYS A 138 -11.43 -4.59 1.69
CA LYS A 138 -11.99 -5.47 2.72
C LYS A 138 -12.47 -6.84 2.20
N ALA A 139 -11.68 -7.87 2.46
CA ALA A 139 -12.23 -9.17 2.80
C ALA A 139 -12.93 -9.01 4.16
N ASP A 140 -14.26 -9.06 4.11
CA ASP A 140 -15.22 -9.17 5.20
C ASP A 140 -15.37 -8.00 6.19
N ARG A 141 -16.60 -7.46 6.20
CA ARG A 141 -17.18 -6.79 7.36
C ARG A 141 -17.56 -7.90 8.36
N VAL A 142 -17.33 -7.62 9.65
CA VAL A 142 -17.63 -8.45 10.84
C VAL A 142 -16.47 -9.35 11.29
N THR A 143 -15.37 -8.72 11.70
CA THR A 143 -14.74 -8.85 13.03
C THR A 143 -13.57 -7.87 13.10
N GLU A 144 -13.14 -7.49 14.30
CA GLU A 144 -11.98 -6.64 14.58
C GLU A 144 -12.22 -5.12 14.54
N HIS A 145 -13.15 -4.68 15.39
CA HIS A 145 -12.72 -3.69 16.37
C HIS A 145 -11.47 -4.25 17.07
N ARG A 146 -10.30 -3.62 16.84
CA ARG A 146 -8.95 -4.06 17.23
C ARG A 146 -8.39 -5.15 16.29
N THR A 147 -7.75 -4.77 15.17
CA THR A 147 -6.35 -5.13 14.83
C THR A 147 -5.95 -4.42 13.53
N ARG A 148 -5.38 -3.23 13.67
CA ARG A 148 -4.29 -2.69 12.84
C ARG A 148 -3.88 -1.39 13.53
N GLN A 149 -3.41 -1.53 14.78
CA GLN A 149 -2.36 -0.61 15.17
C GLN A 149 -1.20 -0.96 14.23
N PRO A 150 -0.76 -0.06 13.34
CA PRO A 150 0.45 -0.36 12.60
C PRO A 150 1.55 -0.50 13.65
N VAL A 151 2.26 -1.63 13.61
CA VAL A 151 3.41 -1.96 14.47
C VAL A 151 4.43 -0.80 14.51
N ASN A 152 4.38 0.11 13.53
CA ASN A 152 5.22 1.30 13.40
C ASN A 152 4.75 2.52 14.23
N PHE A 153 3.46 2.68 14.56
CA PHE A 153 2.96 3.89 15.24
C PHE A 153 3.31 3.92 16.74
N GLU A 154 3.05 2.82 17.47
CA GLU A 154 3.39 2.72 18.89
C GLU A 154 4.92 2.78 19.09
N THR A 155 5.68 2.14 18.21
CA THR A 155 7.15 2.21 18.19
C THR A 155 7.65 3.64 17.93
N ALA A 156 7.05 4.36 16.98
CA ALA A 156 7.43 5.73 16.68
C ALA A 156 7.15 6.66 17.86
N LEU A 157 5.98 6.55 18.50
CA LEU A 157 5.64 7.33 19.70
C LEU A 157 6.57 7.01 20.88
N GLY A 158 6.91 5.73 21.08
CA GLY A 158 7.87 5.31 22.11
C GLY A 158 9.30 5.82 21.88
N SER A 159 9.66 6.19 20.65
CA SER A 159 10.97 6.75 20.30
C SER A 159 11.06 8.28 20.45
N LEU A 160 9.94 8.96 20.73
CA LEU A 160 9.91 10.41 20.90
C LEU A 160 10.29 10.81 22.32
N THR A 161 11.13 11.83 22.44
CA THR A 161 11.43 12.51 23.70
C THR A 161 10.26 13.41 24.10
N PHE A 162 10.21 13.82 25.38
CA PHE A 162 9.17 14.72 25.90
C PHE A 162 8.97 15.99 25.05
N SER A 163 10.07 16.64 24.64
CA SER A 163 10.01 17.84 23.80
C SER A 163 9.56 17.55 22.37
N GLU A 164 9.82 16.35 21.85
CA GLU A 164 9.31 15.89 20.55
C GLU A 164 7.82 15.56 20.64
N ILE A 165 7.33 14.94 21.72
CA ILE A 165 5.90 14.72 21.96
C ILE A 165 5.14 16.04 22.02
N LYS A 166 5.66 17.02 22.77
CA LYS A 166 5.12 18.39 22.82
C LYS A 166 5.04 19.02 21.42
N THR A 167 6.06 18.76 20.59
CA THR A 167 6.09 19.19 19.20
C THR A 167 4.96 18.57 18.40
N VAL A 168 4.79 17.25 18.46
CA VAL A 168 3.74 16.53 17.72
C VAL A 168 2.35 17.05 18.09
N HIS A 169 2.11 17.28 19.39
CA HIS A 169 0.86 17.88 19.84
C HIS A 169 0.66 19.29 19.26
N GLY A 170 1.71 20.12 19.29
CA GLY A 170 1.67 21.44 18.68
C GLY A 170 1.36 21.41 17.18
N ILE A 171 1.96 20.47 16.43
CA ILE A 171 1.72 20.32 14.99
C ILE A 171 0.25 19.99 14.72
N VAL A 172 -0.30 19.01 15.43
CA VAL A 172 -1.70 18.59 15.30
C VAL A 172 -2.67 19.74 15.56
N VAL A 173 -2.39 20.55 16.59
CA VAL A 173 -3.21 21.72 16.92
C VAL A 173 -3.07 22.82 15.87
N GLU A 174 -1.86 23.07 15.36
CA GLU A 174 -1.60 24.14 14.39
C GLU A 174 -2.23 23.85 13.02
N LEU A 175 -2.23 22.58 12.58
CA LEU A 175 -2.79 22.19 11.28
C LEU A 175 -4.32 22.26 11.26
N ASN A 176 -4.99 22.10 12.40
CA ASN A 176 -6.45 22.09 12.54
C ASN A 176 -7.18 21.22 11.49
N GLY A 177 -6.58 20.08 11.13
CA GLY A 177 -7.02 19.22 10.03
C GLY A 177 -5.99 18.13 9.72
N MET A 178 -6.20 17.40 8.62
CA MET A 178 -5.28 16.34 8.18
C MET A 178 -4.05 16.87 7.43
N SER A 179 -4.05 18.13 6.97
CA SER A 179 -2.90 18.72 6.30
C SER A 179 -2.86 20.24 6.41
N GLY A 180 -1.70 20.83 6.15
CA GLY A 180 -1.51 22.28 6.21
C GLY A 180 -0.04 22.69 6.08
N VAL A 181 0.23 24.00 6.10
CA VAL A 181 1.58 24.55 5.99
C VAL A 181 2.05 25.07 7.34
N LEU A 182 3.17 24.55 7.83
CA LEU A 182 3.78 24.93 9.09
C LEU A 182 5.02 25.79 8.87
N VAL A 183 5.03 26.99 9.44
CA VAL A 183 6.23 27.84 9.47
C VAL A 183 7.05 27.49 10.71
N ILE A 184 8.06 26.63 10.55
CA ILE A 184 8.87 26.07 11.66
C ILE A 184 9.41 27.15 12.61
N GLY A 185 9.90 28.27 12.08
CA GLY A 185 10.42 29.35 12.91
C GLY A 185 9.38 30.01 13.83
N LYS A 186 8.18 30.29 13.31
CA LYS A 186 7.08 30.85 14.12
C LYS A 186 6.54 29.81 15.10
N PHE A 187 6.45 28.57 14.65
CA PHE A 187 6.00 27.45 15.46
C PHE A 187 6.95 27.19 16.65
N ALA A 188 8.26 27.18 16.43
CA ALA A 188 9.28 27.05 17.47
C ALA A 188 9.11 28.06 18.61
N THR A 189 8.92 29.33 18.27
CA THR A 189 8.67 30.40 19.26
C THR A 189 7.35 30.20 19.98
N LYS A 190 6.30 29.75 19.28
CA LYS A 190 4.95 29.53 19.84
C LYS A 190 4.92 28.40 20.89
N ILE A 191 5.58 27.27 20.62
CA ILE A 191 5.57 26.11 21.52
C ILE A 191 6.77 26.08 22.49
N GLY A 192 7.73 27.00 22.34
CA GLY A 192 8.92 27.10 23.18
C GLY A 192 9.86 25.90 23.02
N VAL A 193 10.10 25.47 21.79
CA VAL A 193 10.96 24.31 21.46
C VAL A 193 11.93 24.69 20.34
N SER A 194 13.14 24.13 20.34
CA SER A 194 14.14 24.43 19.30
C SER A 194 13.74 23.87 17.94
N ARG A 195 14.17 24.55 16.86
CA ARG A 195 13.91 24.10 15.47
C ARG A 195 14.43 22.68 15.20
N LEU A 196 15.56 22.31 15.83
CA LEU A 196 16.16 20.98 15.68
C LEU A 196 15.26 19.89 16.27
N VAL A 197 14.67 20.13 17.45
CA VAL A 197 13.71 19.19 18.07
C VAL A 197 12.47 19.03 17.20
N ILE A 198 11.99 20.13 16.59
CA ILE A 198 10.86 20.07 15.67
C ILE A 198 11.18 19.19 14.45
N MET A 199 12.37 19.38 13.87
CA MET A 199 12.79 18.59 12.72
C MET A 199 13.02 17.13 13.05
N ASN A 200 13.55 16.83 14.23
CA ASN A 200 13.72 15.46 14.68
C ASN A 200 12.38 14.75 14.89
N ALA A 201 11.38 15.42 15.49
CA ALA A 201 10.04 14.86 15.65
C ALA A 201 9.39 14.56 14.29
N ILE A 202 9.44 15.51 13.34
CA ILE A 202 8.91 15.33 11.99
C ILE A 202 9.59 14.16 11.29
N ARG A 203 10.93 14.08 11.33
CA ARG A 203 11.70 13.00 10.71
C ARG A 203 11.37 11.63 11.30
N LYS A 204 11.22 11.51 12.63
CA LYS A 204 10.85 10.26 13.28
C LYS A 204 9.45 9.79 12.88
N LEU A 205 8.48 10.72 12.79
CA LEU A 205 7.13 10.40 12.34
C LEU A 205 7.04 10.10 10.84
N GLU A 206 7.87 10.75 10.02
CA GLU A 206 7.96 10.49 8.58
C GLU A 206 8.59 9.12 8.30
N ASN A 207 9.66 8.75 9.02
CA ASN A 207 10.26 7.42 8.96
C ASN A 207 9.30 6.30 9.37
N ALA A 208 8.33 6.61 10.24
CA ALA A 208 7.31 5.68 10.69
C ALA A 208 6.01 5.75 9.86
N GLU A 209 6.04 6.49 8.75
CA GLU A 209 4.90 6.68 7.83
C GLU A 209 3.65 7.28 8.50
N VAL A 210 3.83 8.00 9.61
CA VAL A 210 2.73 8.62 10.36
C VAL A 210 2.32 9.97 9.75
N LEU A 211 3.30 10.70 9.22
CA LEU A 211 3.09 11.94 8.46
C LEU A 211 4.02 12.01 7.25
N TYR A 212 3.72 12.92 6.34
CA TYR A 212 4.55 13.29 5.21
C TYR A 212 4.94 14.77 5.34
N SER A 213 6.18 15.12 5.01
CA SER A 213 6.65 16.50 5.04
C SER A 213 7.30 16.93 3.72
N ARG A 214 7.01 18.16 3.28
CA ARG A 214 7.64 18.75 2.09
C ARG A 214 7.96 20.21 2.33
N SER A 215 9.25 20.57 2.20
CA SER A 215 9.67 21.98 2.26
C SER A 215 9.12 22.76 1.06
N ILE A 216 8.51 23.92 1.34
CA ILE A 216 8.05 24.90 0.34
C ILE A 216 8.95 26.16 0.39
N GLY A 217 10.18 25.99 0.90
CA GLY A 217 11.14 27.08 1.09
C GLY A 217 10.69 28.05 2.18
N THR A 218 10.76 29.35 1.92
CA THR A 218 10.48 30.41 2.90
C THR A 218 9.02 30.49 3.34
N LYS A 219 8.10 29.87 2.57
CA LYS A 219 6.67 29.79 2.92
C LYS A 219 6.37 28.78 4.03
N GLY A 220 7.32 27.89 4.34
CA GLY A 220 7.19 26.88 5.39
C GLY A 220 7.26 25.45 4.84
N THR A 221 6.84 24.51 5.66
CA THR A 221 6.83 23.07 5.36
C THR A 221 5.39 22.61 5.27
N TYR A 222 5.00 22.03 4.14
CA TYR A 222 3.73 21.32 4.03
C TYR A 222 3.81 20.03 4.84
N ILE A 223 2.80 19.78 5.67
CA ILE A 223 2.68 18.58 6.47
C ILE A 223 1.33 17.95 6.16
N GLU A 224 1.33 16.64 5.92
CA GLU A 224 0.13 15.83 5.72
C GLU A 224 0.16 14.63 6.69
N ILE A 225 -0.86 14.49 7.51
CA ILE A 225 -1.02 13.37 8.43
C ILE A 225 -1.52 12.18 7.63
N LYS A 226 -0.75 11.09 7.61
CA LYS A 226 -1.12 9.85 6.91
C LYS A 226 -1.97 8.94 7.79
N ASN A 227 -1.71 8.93 9.10
CA ASN A 227 -2.47 8.14 10.06
C ASN A 227 -3.38 9.04 10.95
N PRO A 228 -4.72 9.03 10.76
CA PRO A 228 -5.65 9.84 11.54
C PRO A 228 -5.74 9.44 13.02
N ASP A 229 -5.25 8.26 13.42
CA ASP A 229 -5.25 7.84 14.83
C ASP A 229 -4.32 8.69 15.69
N ILE A 230 -3.31 9.36 15.10
CA ILE A 230 -2.50 10.36 15.82
C ILE A 230 -3.37 11.48 16.39
N LEU A 231 -4.40 11.91 15.64
CA LEU A 231 -5.31 12.96 16.08
C LEU A 231 -6.12 12.53 17.30
N LYS A 232 -6.58 11.28 17.31
CA LYS A 232 -7.35 10.71 18.44
C LYS A 232 -6.48 10.54 19.67
N ARG A 233 -5.24 10.07 19.49
CA ARG A 233 -4.31 9.81 20.60
C ARG A 233 -3.80 11.10 21.23
N VAL A 234 -3.47 12.10 20.42
CA VAL A 234 -2.98 13.42 20.88
C VAL A 234 -4.08 14.27 21.50
N LYS A 235 -5.34 14.19 21.01
CA LYS A 235 -6.49 14.92 21.59
C LYS A 235 -7.10 14.23 22.82
N GLY A 236 -6.78 12.96 23.07
CA GLY A 236 -7.21 12.27 24.28
C GLY A 236 -6.45 12.79 25.49
N ASN A 237 -7.16 13.27 26.51
CA ASN A 237 -6.64 13.83 27.78
C ASN A 237 -5.66 12.91 28.57
N GLY A 238 -5.33 11.72 28.07
CA GLY A 238 -4.42 10.76 28.70
C GLY A 238 -3.00 10.72 28.13
N PHE A 239 -2.68 11.41 27.02
CA PHE A 239 -1.40 11.21 26.32
C PHE A 239 -0.20 11.82 27.04
N ILE A 240 -0.38 12.95 27.72
CA ILE A 240 0.68 13.59 28.52
C ILE A 240 0.82 12.89 29.88
N SER A 241 -0.27 12.37 30.45
CA SER A 241 -0.24 11.69 31.75
C SER A 241 0.30 10.26 31.70
N SER A 242 0.20 9.55 30.56
CA SER A 242 0.76 8.19 30.42
C SER A 242 2.27 8.13 30.17
N ILE A 243 2.94 9.26 29.95
CA ILE A 243 4.38 9.35 29.63
C ILE A 243 5.17 9.98 30.80
N ILE A 244 4.50 10.41 31.87
CA ILE A 244 5.10 11.02 33.07
C ILE A 244 5.21 10.01 34.25
N GLN A 245 4.97 8.71 34.03
CA GLN A 245 5.31 7.65 34.99
C GLN A 245 6.62 6.97 34.63
#